data_AF-A0A164QPT4-F1
#
_entry.id   AF-A0A164QPT4-F1
#
_cell.length_a   1.000
_cell.length_b   1.000
_cell.length_c   1.000
_cell.angle_alpha   90.00
_cell.angle_beta   90.00
_cell.angle_gamma   90.00
#
_symmetry.space_group_name_H-M   'P 1'
#
loop_
_entity.id
_entity.type
_entity.pdbx_description
1 polymer ?
#
loop_
_entity_poly.entity_id
_entity_poly.type
_entity_poly.pdbx_seq_one_letter_code
_entity_poly.pdbx_strand_id
1 'polypeptide(L)'
;MNLYLNAEQVKYLKDFLDNPSLQIKGIYKNAEELSQELKSKLNKKKIDKKAKLPSLNLTDKSGKEFSLSPGEDNGTIIITINKETYPVTKGFDGRYDIEWNFKTGIEIANYLHEYAIFTGDNDYTPNKDGIGDELHVFKDEVERTVDFYASNLSFICYTDKTDDNWTYLVPGNVKNVLKMMVAYIFLHNELETHLSLLHPEIQLKHNEWSLDQQEQLNINDYF
;
A
#
# COMPACT_ATOMS: atom_id res chain seq x y z
N MET A 1 -7.04 14.27 -4.63
CA MET A 1 -7.97 14.14 -3.48
C MET A 1 -9.06 15.20 -3.61
N ASN A 2 -10.29 14.81 -3.95
CA ASN A 2 -11.45 15.62 -3.56
C ASN A 2 -11.54 15.48 -2.03
N LEU A 3 -11.47 16.60 -1.32
CA LEU A 3 -11.60 16.63 0.13
C LEU A 3 -13.02 16.17 0.49
N TYR A 4 -13.18 14.92 0.93
CA TYR A 4 -14.41 14.46 1.55
C TYR A 4 -14.37 14.82 3.02
N LEU A 5 -14.72 16.08 3.30
CA LEU A 5 -15.03 16.53 4.64
C LEU A 5 -16.43 16.01 4.97
N ASN A 6 -16.59 15.39 6.14
CA ASN A 6 -17.92 15.04 6.63
C ASN A 6 -18.74 16.32 6.92
N ALA A 7 -20.06 16.20 7.07
CA ALA A 7 -20.95 17.35 7.20
C ALA A 7 -20.58 18.25 8.40
N GLU A 8 -20.06 17.66 9.48
CA GLU A 8 -19.57 18.39 10.65
C GLU A 8 -18.32 19.19 10.32
N GLN A 9 -17.34 18.57 9.64
CA GLN A 9 -16.08 19.20 9.23
C GLN A 9 -16.29 20.33 8.20
N VAL A 10 -17.24 20.18 7.27
CA VAL A 10 -17.63 21.26 6.33
C VAL A 10 -18.23 22.45 7.08
N LYS A 11 -19.08 22.16 8.08
CA LYS A 11 -19.72 23.20 8.89
C LYS A 11 -18.68 23.95 9.73
N TYR A 12 -17.76 23.24 10.38
CA TYR A 12 -16.67 23.85 11.14
C TYR A 12 -15.74 24.70 10.29
N LEU A 13 -15.40 24.26 9.08
CA LEU A 13 -14.56 25.02 8.16
C LEU A 13 -15.25 26.33 7.72
N LYS A 14 -16.56 26.29 7.44
CA LYS A 14 -17.35 27.48 7.11
C LYS A 14 -17.46 28.43 8.30
N ASP A 15 -17.81 27.93 9.48
CA ASP A 15 -17.94 28.73 10.69
C ASP A 15 -16.62 29.43 11.06
N PHE A 16 -15.47 28.78 10.83
CA PHE A 16 -14.13 29.34 11.02
C PHE A 16 -13.77 30.42 9.99
N LEU A 17 -14.14 30.24 8.72
CA LEU A 17 -13.88 31.20 7.64
C LEU A 17 -14.79 32.43 7.72
N ASP A 18 -16.03 32.24 8.17
CA ASP A 18 -17.06 33.29 8.21
C ASP A 18 -16.98 34.16 9.48
N ASN A 19 -16.23 33.75 10.52
CA ASN A 19 -16.00 34.54 11.73
C ASN A 19 -14.50 34.74 12.06
N PRO A 20 -13.80 35.66 11.37
CA PRO A 20 -12.41 36.01 11.67
C PRO A 20 -12.17 36.49 13.12
N SER A 21 -13.22 36.96 13.80
CA SER A 21 -13.19 37.38 15.21
C SER A 21 -12.96 36.23 16.20
N LEU A 22 -13.19 34.98 15.80
CA LEU A 22 -12.86 33.78 16.59
C LEU A 22 -11.35 33.46 16.58
N GLN A 23 -10.57 34.07 15.68
CA GLN A 23 -9.10 33.99 15.72
C GLN A 23 -8.50 34.84 16.86
N ILE A 24 -9.24 35.82 17.39
CA ILE A 24 -8.71 36.82 18.33
C ILE A 24 -9.00 36.46 19.80
N LYS A 25 -9.88 35.48 20.09
CA LYS A 25 -10.06 34.97 21.46
C LYS A 25 -9.47 33.57 21.57
N GLY A 26 -8.31 33.48 22.21
CA GLY A 26 -7.53 32.26 22.43
C GLY A 26 -8.28 31.13 23.12
N ILE A 27 -9.11 30.40 22.35
CA ILE A 27 -9.82 29.20 22.81
C ILE A 27 -9.17 27.92 22.29
N TYR A 28 -8.28 27.98 21.27
CA TYR A 28 -7.67 26.76 20.74
C TYR A 28 -6.17 26.91 20.57
N LYS A 29 -5.44 26.42 21.58
CA LYS A 29 -3.98 26.25 21.60
C LYS A 29 -3.46 25.38 20.42
N ASN A 30 -4.36 24.65 19.75
CA ASN A 30 -4.05 23.66 18.71
C ASN A 30 -4.49 24.12 17.30
N ALA A 31 -4.97 25.36 17.12
CA ALA A 31 -5.37 25.85 15.79
C ALA A 31 -4.17 25.94 14.83
N GLU A 32 -2.99 26.20 15.36
CA GLU A 32 -1.74 26.24 14.60
C GLU A 32 -1.25 24.83 14.23
N GLU A 33 -1.39 23.85 15.13
CA GLU A 33 -1.15 22.43 14.85
C GLU A 33 -2.13 21.90 13.79
N LEU A 34 -3.43 22.20 13.91
CA LEU A 34 -4.44 21.81 12.93
C LEU A 34 -4.19 22.46 11.56
N SER A 35 -3.71 23.71 11.55
CA SER A 35 -3.31 24.44 10.34
C SER A 35 -2.06 23.84 9.71
N GLN A 36 -1.07 23.41 10.51
CA GLN A 36 0.11 22.70 10.03
C GLN A 36 -0.23 21.29 9.54
N GLU A 37 -1.13 20.58 10.21
CA GLU A 37 -1.64 19.27 9.79
C GLU A 37 -2.41 19.40 8.46
N LEU A 38 -3.28 20.40 8.33
CA LEU A 38 -3.98 20.73 7.09
C LEU A 38 -3.00 21.14 5.99
N LYS A 39 -1.97 21.94 6.29
CA LYS A 39 -0.92 22.30 5.33
C LYS A 39 -0.07 21.10 4.91
N SER A 40 0.23 20.17 5.82
CA SER A 40 0.93 18.91 5.49
C SER A 40 0.08 18.03 4.59
N LYS A 41 -1.24 17.97 4.84
CA LYS A 41 -2.24 17.27 4.00
C LYS A 41 -2.48 17.99 2.66
N LEU A 42 -2.37 19.31 2.61
CA LEU A 42 -2.45 20.14 1.39
C LEU A 42 -1.16 20.13 0.56
N ASN A 43 0.00 19.93 1.19
CA ASN A 43 1.30 19.76 0.52
C ASN A 43 1.53 18.35 -0.03
N LYS A 44 0.56 17.42 0.14
CA LYS A 44 0.45 16.26 -0.75
C LYS A 44 0.25 16.82 -2.16
N LYS A 45 1.33 16.82 -2.95
CA LYS A 45 1.42 17.28 -4.35
C LYS A 45 0.05 17.19 -5.03
N LYS A 46 -0.41 18.27 -5.68
CA LYS A 46 -1.51 18.18 -6.66
C LYS A 46 -1.22 16.99 -7.56
N ILE A 47 -1.90 15.87 -7.31
CA ILE A 47 -1.76 14.64 -8.08
C ILE A 47 -2.22 15.00 -9.48
N ASP A 48 -1.29 15.07 -10.42
CA ASP A 48 -1.64 15.19 -11.81
C ASP A 48 -2.37 13.89 -12.18
N LYS A 49 -3.69 13.96 -12.32
CA LYS A 49 -4.51 12.82 -12.72
C LYS A 49 -4.11 12.26 -14.10
N LYS A 50 -3.32 13.00 -14.87
CA LYS A 50 -2.75 12.55 -16.14
C LYS A 50 -1.42 11.81 -15.98
N ALA A 51 -0.70 11.99 -14.87
CA ALA A 51 0.49 11.22 -14.59
C ALA A 51 0.07 9.79 -14.16
N LYS A 52 0.54 8.79 -14.90
CA LYS A 52 0.35 7.37 -14.56
C LYS A 52 1.66 6.84 -13.99
N LEU A 53 1.57 6.00 -12.96
CA LEU A 53 2.73 5.19 -12.58
C LEU A 53 3.14 4.31 -13.78
N PRO A 54 4.45 4.11 -14.02
CA PRO A 54 4.88 3.13 -15.00
C PRO A 54 4.41 1.73 -14.59
N SER A 55 4.24 0.80 -15.53
CA SER A 55 4.04 -0.61 -15.15
C SER A 55 5.36 -1.23 -14.70
N LEU A 56 5.28 -2.14 -13.73
CA LEU A 56 6.39 -2.93 -13.23
C LEU A 56 6.22 -4.37 -13.72
N ASN A 57 7.16 -4.86 -14.52
CA ASN A 57 7.20 -6.25 -14.97
C ASN A 57 8.17 -7.04 -14.09
N LEU A 58 7.73 -8.20 -13.62
CA LEU A 58 8.43 -9.02 -12.64
C LEU A 58 8.44 -10.48 -13.06
N THR A 59 9.33 -11.22 -12.40
CA THR A 59 9.42 -12.67 -12.51
C THR A 59 9.30 -13.27 -11.11
N ASP A 60 8.50 -14.32 -10.98
CA ASP A 60 8.35 -15.10 -9.74
C ASP A 60 9.62 -15.92 -9.46
N LYS A 61 9.66 -16.60 -8.31
CA LYS A 61 10.80 -17.47 -7.93
C LYS A 61 11.06 -18.61 -8.93
N SER A 62 10.06 -18.95 -9.74
CA SER A 62 10.07 -20.07 -10.70
C SER A 62 10.44 -19.63 -12.11
N GLY A 63 10.70 -18.34 -12.34
CA GLY A 63 10.99 -17.82 -13.68
C GLY A 63 9.76 -17.41 -14.49
N LYS A 64 8.56 -17.40 -13.89
CA LYS A 64 7.30 -17.04 -14.56
C LYS A 64 6.98 -15.57 -14.41
N GLU A 65 6.37 -14.98 -15.43
CA GLU A 65 6.21 -13.53 -15.53
C GLU A 65 4.85 -13.04 -15.02
N PHE A 66 4.86 -11.89 -14.36
CA PHE A 66 3.67 -11.15 -13.97
C PHE A 66 3.97 -9.65 -13.94
N SER A 67 2.95 -8.81 -13.88
CA SER A 67 3.12 -7.37 -13.86
C SER A 67 2.17 -6.67 -12.90
N LEU A 68 2.63 -5.53 -12.37
CA LEU A 68 1.83 -4.57 -11.63
C LEU A 68 1.69 -3.31 -12.49
N SER A 69 0.47 -2.83 -12.68
CA SER A 69 0.19 -1.66 -13.51
C SER A 69 -0.91 -0.82 -12.88
N PRO A 70 -0.90 0.52 -13.03
CA PRO A 70 -2.03 1.31 -12.57
C PRO A 70 -3.26 1.05 -13.44
N GLY A 71 -4.40 0.89 -12.78
CA GLY A 71 -5.71 0.86 -13.43
C GLY A 71 -6.15 2.24 -13.93
N GLU A 72 -7.41 2.32 -14.37
CA GLU A 72 -8.02 3.57 -14.81
C GLU A 72 -7.95 4.65 -13.72
N ASP A 73 -7.58 5.88 -14.12
CA ASP A 73 -7.36 7.03 -13.23
C ASP A 73 -6.43 6.76 -12.03
N ASN A 74 -5.58 5.73 -12.10
CA ASN A 74 -4.76 5.22 -10.99
C ASN A 74 -5.58 4.80 -9.75
N GLY A 75 -6.88 4.52 -9.92
CA GLY A 75 -7.77 4.15 -8.83
C GLY A 75 -7.52 2.77 -8.23
N THR A 76 -6.73 1.94 -8.92
CA THR A 76 -6.33 0.59 -8.50
C THR A 76 -4.94 0.24 -9.02
N ILE A 77 -4.30 -0.77 -8.44
CA ILE A 77 -3.20 -1.51 -9.06
C ILE A 77 -3.75 -2.81 -9.63
N ILE A 78 -3.53 -3.07 -10.91
CA ILE A 78 -3.86 -4.33 -11.58
C ILE A 78 -2.62 -5.22 -11.53
N ILE A 79 -2.81 -6.45 -11.05
CA ILE A 79 -1.80 -7.51 -11.05
C ILE A 79 -2.18 -8.49 -12.15
N THR A 80 -1.35 -8.62 -13.19
CA THR A 80 -1.62 -9.46 -14.37
C THR A 80 -0.60 -10.57 -14.50
N ILE A 81 -1.05 -11.80 -14.71
CA ILE A 81 -0.21 -12.98 -14.91
C ILE A 81 0.10 -13.18 -16.40
N ASN A 82 1.33 -13.54 -16.78
CA ASN A 82 1.58 -14.01 -18.15
C ASN A 82 1.13 -15.48 -18.30
N LYS A 83 0.03 -15.72 -19.02
CA LYS A 83 -0.53 -17.06 -19.25
C LYS A 83 0.43 -18.03 -19.94
N GLU A 84 1.35 -17.54 -20.76
CA GLU A 84 2.32 -18.40 -21.45
C GLU A 84 3.30 -19.05 -20.46
N THR A 85 3.65 -18.34 -19.39
CA THR A 85 4.56 -18.83 -18.35
C THR A 85 3.84 -19.43 -17.14
N TYR A 86 2.55 -19.11 -16.95
CA TYR A 86 1.63 -19.76 -16.01
C TYR A 86 0.59 -20.61 -16.76
N PRO A 87 0.98 -21.77 -17.33
CA PRO A 87 0.04 -22.61 -18.03
C PRO A 87 -1.01 -23.12 -17.03
N VAL A 88 -2.28 -22.88 -17.34
CA VAL A 88 -3.40 -23.49 -16.62
C VAL A 88 -3.27 -25.00 -16.79
N THR A 89 -3.01 -25.72 -15.70
CA THR A 89 -3.06 -27.18 -15.74
C THR A 89 -4.52 -27.58 -15.99
N LYS A 90 -4.76 -28.48 -16.94
CA LYS A 90 -6.11 -28.92 -17.30
C LYS A 90 -6.83 -29.42 -16.04
N GLY A 91 -7.90 -28.74 -15.64
CA GLY A 91 -8.70 -29.07 -14.45
C GLY A 91 -8.48 -28.18 -13.22
N PHE A 92 -7.73 -27.08 -13.33
CA PHE A 92 -7.55 -26.10 -12.26
C PHE A 92 -8.54 -24.93 -12.41
N ASP A 93 -9.17 -24.50 -11.31
CA ASP A 93 -10.24 -23.48 -11.23
C ASP A 93 -9.78 -22.03 -11.51
N GLY A 94 -8.83 -21.83 -12.44
CA GLY A 94 -8.27 -20.50 -12.72
C GLY A 94 -7.51 -19.90 -11.53
N ARG A 95 -7.04 -20.73 -10.59
CA ARG A 95 -6.19 -20.30 -9.47
C ARG A 95 -4.75 -20.08 -9.94
N TYR A 96 -4.19 -18.94 -9.52
CA TYR A 96 -2.81 -18.56 -9.74
C TYR A 96 -2.11 -18.40 -8.39
N ASP A 97 -0.95 -19.04 -8.23
CA ASP A 97 -0.08 -18.88 -7.07
C ASP A 97 1.26 -18.29 -7.54
N ILE A 98 1.57 -17.09 -7.04
CA ILE A 98 2.81 -16.35 -7.30
C ILE A 98 3.64 -16.38 -6.03
N GLU A 99 4.87 -16.85 -6.11
CA GLU A 99 5.82 -16.72 -5.01
C GLU A 99 7.03 -15.95 -5.50
N TRP A 100 7.52 -14.97 -4.74
CA TRP A 100 8.63 -14.13 -5.17
C TRP A 100 9.84 -14.27 -4.26
N ASN A 101 11.03 -14.05 -4.85
CA ASN A 101 12.26 -13.95 -4.07
C ASN A 101 12.33 -12.60 -3.33
N PHE A 102 13.33 -12.47 -2.45
CA PHE A 102 13.49 -11.27 -1.63
C PHE A 102 13.64 -9.97 -2.44
N LYS A 103 14.42 -10.00 -3.54
CA LYS A 103 14.64 -8.83 -4.41
C LYS A 103 13.35 -8.40 -5.13
N THR A 104 12.61 -9.36 -5.67
CA THR A 104 11.29 -9.11 -6.26
C THR A 104 10.33 -8.55 -5.21
N GLY A 105 10.40 -9.03 -3.95
CA GLY A 105 9.65 -8.46 -2.83
C GLY A 105 9.98 -6.98 -2.57
N ILE A 106 11.26 -6.60 -2.62
CA ILE A 106 11.71 -5.19 -2.52
C ILE A 106 11.13 -4.35 -3.66
N GLU A 107 11.19 -4.85 -4.91
CA GLU A 107 10.66 -4.13 -6.07
C GLU A 107 9.16 -3.88 -5.95
N ILE A 108 8.40 -4.88 -5.51
CA ILE A 108 6.96 -4.75 -5.24
C ILE A 108 6.72 -3.74 -4.12
N ALA A 109 7.43 -3.83 -2.98
CA ALA A 109 7.25 -2.92 -1.86
C ALA A 109 7.53 -1.46 -2.26
N ASN A 110 8.59 -1.21 -3.03
CA ASN A 110 8.91 0.11 -3.57
C ASN A 110 7.79 0.63 -4.48
N TYR A 111 7.29 -0.22 -5.37
CA TYR A 111 6.22 0.15 -6.29
C TYR A 111 4.91 0.49 -5.57
N LEU A 112 4.52 -0.33 -4.59
CA LEU A 112 3.34 -0.08 -3.76
C LEU A 112 3.51 1.17 -2.89
N HIS A 113 4.72 1.47 -2.41
CA HIS A 113 5.02 2.71 -1.69
C HIS A 113 4.90 3.95 -2.58
N GLU A 114 5.44 3.91 -3.80
CA GLU A 114 5.28 4.98 -4.79
C GLU A 114 3.79 5.20 -5.13
N TYR A 115 3.03 4.12 -5.27
CA TYR A 115 1.58 4.20 -5.44
C TYR A 115 0.88 4.82 -4.22
N ALA A 116 1.30 4.46 -3.00
CA ALA A 116 0.77 5.03 -1.77
C ALA A 116 1.07 6.54 -1.65
N ILE A 117 2.29 6.97 -2.02
CA ILE A 117 2.64 8.40 -2.13
C ILE A 117 1.73 9.07 -3.15
N PHE A 118 1.60 8.46 -4.33
CA PHE A 118 0.81 8.99 -5.43
C PHE A 118 -0.66 9.16 -5.05
N THR A 119 -1.25 8.20 -4.35
CA THR A 119 -2.65 8.25 -3.90
C THR A 119 -2.85 9.07 -2.62
N GLY A 120 -1.76 9.44 -1.94
CA GLY A 120 -1.77 10.19 -0.70
C GLY A 120 -2.11 9.34 0.53
N ASP A 121 -1.89 8.03 0.48
CA ASP A 121 -2.09 7.08 1.59
C ASP A 121 -0.77 6.37 1.98
N ASN A 122 0.34 7.11 2.00
CA ASN A 122 1.66 6.62 2.42
C ASN A 122 1.85 6.59 3.95
N ASP A 123 0.80 6.90 4.71
CA ASP A 123 0.84 6.87 6.17
C ASP A 123 0.54 5.46 6.68
N TYR A 124 1.59 4.64 6.79
CA TYR A 124 1.50 3.29 7.31
C TYR A 124 2.62 2.99 8.31
N THR A 125 2.24 2.25 9.36
CA THR A 125 3.15 1.57 10.28
C THR A 125 3.21 0.11 9.89
N PRO A 126 4.40 -0.44 9.61
CA PRO A 126 4.53 -1.85 9.28
C PRO A 126 4.01 -2.78 10.40
N ASN A 127 3.52 -3.96 10.02
CA ASN A 127 2.84 -4.87 10.94
C ASN A 127 3.75 -6.02 11.42
N LYS A 128 4.12 -6.03 12.71
CA LYS A 128 4.97 -7.07 13.33
C LYS A 128 4.28 -8.44 13.41
N ASP A 129 2.95 -8.45 13.53
CA ASP A 129 2.18 -9.62 13.96
C ASP A 129 1.38 -10.28 12.83
N GLY A 130 1.42 -9.74 11.62
CA GLY A 130 0.68 -10.24 10.47
C GLY A 130 1.46 -10.08 9.17
N ILE A 131 1.83 -11.22 8.58
CA ILE A 131 2.54 -11.31 7.29
C ILE A 131 1.65 -11.85 6.16
N GLY A 132 0.34 -12.00 6.42
CA GLY A 132 -0.63 -12.36 5.40
C GLY A 132 -2.06 -12.03 5.81
N ASP A 133 -2.90 -11.84 4.79
CA ASP A 133 -4.33 -11.55 4.94
C ASP A 133 -5.11 -12.10 3.73
N GLU A 134 -6.35 -12.53 3.95
CA GLU A 134 -7.29 -12.88 2.88
C GLU A 134 -8.08 -11.63 2.51
N LEU A 135 -7.91 -11.19 1.27
CA LEU A 135 -8.53 -9.98 0.73
C LEU A 135 -9.65 -10.37 -0.23
N HIS A 136 -10.86 -9.88 0.05
CA HIS A 136 -11.99 -9.98 -0.87
C HIS A 136 -12.02 -8.75 -1.79
N VAL A 137 -12.03 -8.97 -3.10
CA VAL A 137 -12.13 -7.88 -4.09
C VAL A 137 -13.30 -8.09 -5.04
N PHE A 138 -14.02 -7.02 -5.36
CA PHE A 138 -15.23 -7.04 -6.19
C PHE A 138 -15.10 -6.18 -7.44
N LYS A 139 -15.10 -6.80 -8.62
CA LYS A 139 -15.18 -6.07 -9.89
C LYS A 139 -16.25 -6.68 -10.79
N ASP A 140 -17.08 -5.81 -11.35
CA ASP A 140 -18.21 -6.18 -12.23
C ASP A 140 -19.14 -7.24 -11.59
N GLU A 141 -19.43 -7.10 -10.29
CA GLU A 141 -20.24 -8.02 -9.48
C GLU A 141 -19.65 -9.42 -9.28
N VAL A 142 -18.40 -9.65 -9.71
CA VAL A 142 -17.67 -10.90 -9.47
C VAL A 142 -16.74 -10.71 -8.28
N GLU A 143 -16.96 -11.52 -7.24
CA GLU A 143 -16.05 -11.64 -6.09
C GLU A 143 -14.82 -12.46 -6.48
N ARG A 144 -13.63 -11.98 -6.10
CA ARG A 144 -12.38 -12.72 -6.17
C ARG A 144 -11.79 -12.81 -4.78
N THR A 145 -11.44 -14.02 -4.38
CA THR A 145 -10.65 -14.26 -3.17
C THR A 145 -9.18 -14.13 -3.54
N VAL A 146 -8.46 -13.31 -2.76
CA VAL A 146 -7.05 -13.00 -2.96
C VAL A 146 -6.33 -13.23 -1.64
N ASP A 147 -5.56 -14.31 -1.53
CA ASP A 147 -4.69 -14.50 -0.36
C ASP A 147 -3.37 -13.78 -0.63
N PHE A 148 -3.10 -12.72 0.12
CA PHE A 148 -1.86 -11.97 -0.02
C PHE A 148 -0.99 -12.19 1.21
N TYR A 149 0.18 -12.77 1.00
CA TYR A 149 1.24 -12.89 1.98
C TYR A 149 2.43 -12.02 1.57
N ALA A 150 3.30 -11.72 2.52
CA ALA A 150 4.44 -10.85 2.23
C ALA A 150 5.42 -11.41 1.18
N SER A 151 5.47 -12.74 1.03
CA SER A 151 6.35 -13.44 0.07
C SER A 151 5.61 -14.13 -1.08
N ASN A 152 4.27 -14.11 -1.07
CA ASN A 152 3.47 -14.79 -2.08
C ASN A 152 2.06 -14.20 -2.23
N LEU A 153 1.42 -14.48 -3.35
CA LEU A 153 0.06 -14.08 -3.67
C LEU A 153 -0.65 -15.26 -4.33
N SER A 154 -1.82 -15.64 -3.84
CA SER A 154 -2.72 -16.53 -4.55
C SER A 154 -4.07 -15.87 -4.83
N PHE A 155 -4.64 -16.11 -6.01
CA PHE A 155 -5.99 -15.64 -6.32
C PHE A 155 -6.68 -16.55 -7.33
N ILE A 156 -8.02 -16.53 -7.32
CA ILE A 156 -8.87 -17.36 -8.18
C ILE A 156 -9.56 -16.48 -9.24
N CYS A 157 -9.47 -16.91 -10.50
CA CYS A 157 -10.22 -16.36 -11.63
C CYS A 157 -11.33 -17.33 -12.05
N TYR A 158 -12.59 -16.98 -11.77
CA TYR A 158 -13.75 -17.86 -11.98
C TYR A 158 -14.29 -17.89 -13.43
N THR A 159 -13.54 -17.44 -14.44
CA THR A 159 -14.06 -17.38 -15.82
C THR A 159 -13.16 -18.05 -16.85
N ASP A 160 -13.79 -18.79 -17.78
CA ASP A 160 -13.13 -19.42 -18.93
C ASP A 160 -12.71 -18.40 -20.01
N LYS A 161 -12.80 -17.09 -19.72
CA LYS A 161 -12.45 -16.05 -20.69
C LYS A 161 -10.94 -16.04 -20.89
N THR A 162 -10.52 -15.89 -22.14
CA THR A 162 -9.11 -15.87 -22.55
C THR A 162 -8.27 -14.77 -21.90
N ASP A 163 -8.90 -13.78 -21.26
CA ASP A 163 -8.22 -12.59 -20.69
C ASP A 163 -8.46 -12.41 -19.18
N ASP A 164 -8.99 -13.42 -18.48
CA ASP A 164 -9.22 -13.35 -17.03
C ASP A 164 -8.08 -14.02 -16.23
N ASN A 165 -6.98 -13.28 -16.08
CA ASN A 165 -5.72 -13.70 -15.45
C ASN A 165 -5.11 -12.57 -14.61
N TRP A 166 -5.96 -11.73 -14.06
CA TRP A 166 -5.56 -10.58 -13.29
C TRP A 166 -6.33 -10.51 -11.99
N THR A 167 -5.77 -9.86 -11.00
CA THR A 167 -6.51 -9.35 -9.84
C THR A 167 -6.16 -7.88 -9.67
N TYR A 168 -6.67 -7.24 -8.63
CA TYR A 168 -6.36 -5.84 -8.40
C TYR A 168 -6.38 -5.49 -6.91
N LEU A 169 -5.65 -4.43 -6.57
CA LEU A 169 -5.61 -3.83 -5.24
C LEU A 169 -6.20 -2.42 -5.33
N VAL A 170 -7.20 -2.14 -4.50
CA VAL A 170 -7.67 -0.77 -4.23
C VAL A 170 -6.71 -0.08 -3.25
N PRO A 171 -6.69 1.26 -3.15
CA PRO A 171 -5.77 1.98 -2.26
C PRO A 171 -5.74 1.46 -0.81
N GLY A 172 -6.91 1.16 -0.22
CA GLY A 172 -6.96 0.59 1.14
C GLY A 172 -6.27 -0.77 1.26
N ASN A 173 -6.39 -1.62 0.24
CA ASN A 173 -5.72 -2.92 0.20
C ASN A 173 -4.22 -2.76 -0.02
N VAL A 174 -3.80 -1.81 -0.88
CA VAL A 174 -2.37 -1.51 -1.10
C VAL A 174 -1.69 -1.13 0.22
N LYS A 175 -2.33 -0.29 1.03
CA LYS A 175 -1.81 0.07 2.35
C LYS A 175 -1.59 -1.15 3.24
N ASN A 176 -2.58 -2.05 3.31
CA ASN A 176 -2.48 -3.25 4.14
C ASN A 176 -1.38 -4.18 3.64
N VAL A 177 -1.34 -4.44 2.33
CA VAL A 177 -0.29 -5.24 1.69
C VAL A 177 1.09 -4.65 1.95
N LEU A 178 1.25 -3.34 1.78
CA LEU A 178 2.53 -2.65 2.00
C LEU A 178 3.02 -2.79 3.43
N LYS A 179 2.13 -2.70 4.44
CA LYS A 179 2.50 -2.93 5.85
C LYS A 179 3.06 -4.33 6.10
N MET A 180 2.45 -5.36 5.50
CA MET A 180 2.87 -6.75 5.64
C MET A 180 4.19 -7.02 4.91
N MET A 181 4.32 -6.51 3.68
CA MET A 181 5.53 -6.68 2.87
C MET A 181 6.73 -5.99 3.50
N VAL A 182 6.59 -4.74 3.94
CA VAL A 182 7.68 -4.00 4.60
C VAL A 182 8.09 -4.68 5.90
N ALA A 183 7.12 -5.20 6.66
CA ALA A 183 7.40 -5.95 7.87
C ALA A 183 8.22 -7.22 7.65
N TYR A 184 7.79 -8.04 6.68
CA TYR A 184 8.54 -9.21 6.28
C TYR A 184 9.96 -8.86 5.85
N ILE A 185 10.12 -7.79 5.05
CA ILE A 185 11.43 -7.36 4.57
C ILE A 185 12.35 -6.98 5.74
N PHE A 186 11.85 -6.23 6.72
CA PHE A 186 12.64 -5.81 7.88
C PHE A 186 13.04 -6.97 8.80
N LEU A 187 12.20 -8.01 8.87
CA LEU A 187 12.48 -9.21 9.66
C LEU A 187 13.32 -10.25 8.91
N HIS A 188 13.58 -10.05 7.61
CA HIS A 188 14.29 -11.00 6.79
C HIS A 188 15.81 -10.90 6.99
N ASN A 189 16.49 -12.05 7.02
CA ASN A 189 17.94 -12.12 7.19
C ASN A 189 18.75 -11.46 6.06
N GLU A 190 18.15 -11.29 4.88
CA GLU A 190 18.78 -10.65 3.72
C GLU A 190 18.73 -9.11 3.76
N LEU A 191 18.05 -8.50 4.74
CA LEU A 191 17.83 -7.05 4.82
C LEU A 191 19.13 -6.26 4.74
N GLU A 192 20.13 -6.57 5.57
CA GLU A 192 21.37 -5.77 5.67
C GLU A 192 22.06 -5.62 4.31
N THR A 193 22.03 -6.67 3.50
CA THR A 193 22.66 -6.70 2.18
C THR A 193 21.87 -5.97 1.09
N HIS A 194 20.58 -5.70 1.32
CA HIS A 194 19.68 -5.12 0.31
C HIS A 194 18.93 -3.87 0.78
N LEU A 195 19.17 -3.37 1.99
CA LEU A 195 18.48 -2.20 2.56
C LEU A 195 18.55 -0.97 1.64
N SER A 196 19.68 -0.76 0.97
CA SER A 196 19.88 0.33 0.03
C SER A 196 19.02 0.26 -1.23
N LEU A 197 18.43 -0.91 -1.54
CA LEU A 197 17.52 -1.10 -2.67
C LEU A 197 16.08 -0.68 -2.34
N LEU A 198 15.73 -0.51 -1.06
CA LEU A 198 14.42 0.00 -0.66
C LEU A 198 14.30 1.50 -0.96
N HIS A 199 13.08 1.96 -1.17
CA HIS A 199 12.77 3.38 -1.30
C HIS A 199 13.24 4.13 -0.03
N PRO A 200 13.85 5.33 -0.13
CA PRO A 200 14.43 6.03 1.02
C PRO A 200 13.45 6.25 2.19
N GLU A 201 12.18 6.55 1.91
CA GLU A 201 11.17 6.68 2.98
C GLU A 201 10.88 5.36 3.70
N ILE A 202 11.03 4.20 3.03
CA ILE A 202 10.90 2.89 3.66
C ILE A 202 12.13 2.63 4.53
N GLN A 203 13.33 2.98 4.07
CA GLN A 203 14.55 2.88 4.88
C GLN A 203 14.45 3.71 6.17
N LEU A 204 13.84 4.91 6.11
CA LEU A 204 13.59 5.73 7.29
C LEU A 204 12.65 5.03 8.29
N LYS A 205 11.56 4.40 7.80
CA LYS A 205 10.65 3.61 8.64
C LYS A 205 11.34 2.43 9.34
N HIS A 206 12.37 1.84 8.73
CA HIS A 206 13.18 0.79 9.38
C HIS A 206 13.94 1.33 10.59
N ASN A 207 14.52 2.52 10.48
CA ASN A 207 15.24 3.15 11.58
C ASN A 207 14.30 3.45 12.75
N GLU A 208 13.12 4.00 12.47
CA GLU A 208 12.06 4.24 13.47
C GLU A 208 11.65 2.93 14.14
N TRP A 209 11.35 1.90 13.36
CA TRP A 209 10.99 0.58 13.89
C TRP A 209 12.08 0.02 14.81
N SER A 210 13.35 0.08 14.38
CA SER A 210 14.47 -0.48 15.13
C SER A 210 14.63 0.18 16.50
N LEU A 211 14.42 1.50 16.56
CA LEU A 211 14.43 2.26 17.82
C LEU A 211 13.29 1.80 18.75
N ASP A 212 12.07 1.65 18.23
CA ASP A 212 10.92 1.16 19.01
C ASP A 212 11.20 -0.23 19.62
N GLN A 213 11.86 -1.12 18.87
CA GLN A 213 12.22 -2.45 19.38
C GLN A 213 13.28 -2.39 20.49
N GLN A 214 14.27 -1.51 20.37
CA GLN A 214 15.28 -1.32 21.41
C GLN A 214 14.67 -0.73 22.70
N GLU A 215 13.76 0.23 22.57
CA GLU A 215 13.05 0.80 23.72
C GLU A 215 12.19 -0.25 24.44
N GLN A 216 11.49 -1.11 23.71
CA GLN A 216 10.70 -2.21 24.29
C GLN A 216 11.56 -3.25 25.01
N LEU A 217 12.74 -3.59 24.47
CA LEU A 217 13.70 -4.49 25.13
C LEU A 217 14.25 -3.86 26.42
N ASN A 218 14.63 -2.58 26.36
CA ASN A 218 15.13 -1.87 27.53
C ASN A 218 14.10 -1.78 28.65
N ILE A 219 12.80 -1.65 28.35
CA ILE A 219 11.73 -1.63 29.37
C ILE A 219 11.57 -3.00 30.05
N ASN A 220 11.73 -4.09 29.30
CA ASN A 220 11.58 -5.45 29.84
C ASN A 220 12.75 -5.88 30.74
N ASP A 221 13.91 -5.25 30.64
CA ASP A 221 15.04 -5.49 31.56
C ASP A 221 14.87 -4.84 32.95
N TYR A 222 13.84 -4.01 33.14
CA TYR A 222 13.51 -3.35 34.42
C TYR A 222 12.38 -4.04 35.22
N PHE A 223 11.83 -5.15 34.73
CA PHE A 223 10.79 -5.94 35.40
C PHE A 223 11.25 -7.37 35.69
#